data_AF-A0A8X6J2T6-F1
#
_entry.id   AF-A0A8X6J2T6-F1
#
_cell.length_a   1.000
_cell.length_b   1.000
_cell.length_c   1.000
_cell.angle_alpha   90.00
_cell.angle_beta   90.00
_cell.angle_gamma   90.00
#
_symmetry.space_group_name_H-M   'P 1'
#
loop_
_entity.id
_entity.type
_entity.pdbx_description
1 polymer ?
#
loop_
_entity_poly.entity_id
_entity_poly.type
_entity_poly.pdbx_seq_one_letter_code
_entity_poly.pdbx_strand_id
1 'polypeptide(L)'
;MLPVYGEKCLSGKAEYNWEKKFSQSRSKIVHEDRSGCSVLIATIPTEQQVEELIRADRRVTIDSIAAAIGCSHGLAYSIMHDHLNCQKVGARWIPRHLIEEHKNESNGHLLSSVWSTKTTSWR
;
A
#
# COMPACT_ATOMS: atom_id res chain seq x y z
N MET A 1 8.13 50.61 -15.22
CA MET A 1 8.71 49.31 -14.85
C MET A 1 8.09 48.27 -15.76
N LEU A 2 8.88 47.58 -16.59
CA LEU A 2 8.32 46.58 -17.52
C LEU A 2 7.92 45.33 -16.74
N PRO A 3 6.80 44.66 -17.09
CA PRO A 3 6.40 43.43 -16.44
C PRO A 3 7.43 42.33 -16.72
N VAL A 4 8.18 41.93 -15.69
CA VAL A 4 9.26 40.93 -15.78
C VAL A 4 8.73 39.52 -16.14
N TYR A 5 7.45 39.24 -15.83
CA TYR A 5 6.86 37.90 -15.97
C TYR A 5 5.64 37.80 -16.91
N GLY A 6 5.22 38.91 -17.52
CA GLY A 6 4.14 38.95 -18.53
C GLY A 6 2.81 38.34 -18.06
N GLU A 7 2.14 37.58 -18.93
CA GLU A 7 0.86 36.90 -18.63
C GLU A 7 1.01 35.67 -17.72
N LYS A 8 2.25 35.24 -17.42
CA LYS A 8 2.55 34.08 -16.56
C LYS A 8 2.74 34.47 -15.09
N CYS A 9 2.09 35.54 -14.65
CA CYS A 9 2.09 35.98 -13.25
C CYS A 9 1.08 35.19 -12.42
N LEU A 10 1.30 35.15 -11.10
CA LEU A 10 0.30 34.66 -10.16
C LEU A 10 -0.93 35.59 -10.18
N SER A 11 -2.12 35.03 -9.95
CA SER A 11 -3.30 35.88 -9.72
C SER A 11 -3.09 36.73 -8.46
N GLY A 12 -3.61 37.95 -8.41
CA GLY A 12 -3.45 38.82 -7.22
C GLY A 12 -3.96 38.18 -5.92
N LYS A 13 -4.95 37.28 -5.99
CA LYS A 13 -5.41 36.48 -4.84
C LYS A 13 -4.37 35.46 -4.37
N ALA A 14 -3.62 34.85 -5.30
CA ALA A 14 -2.54 33.94 -4.97
C ALA A 14 -1.33 34.69 -4.38
N GLU A 15 -1.03 35.88 -4.90
CA GLU A 15 0.02 36.76 -4.36
C GLU A 15 -0.30 37.19 -2.91
N TYR A 16 -1.50 37.70 -2.66
CA TYR A 16 -1.94 38.08 -1.31
C TYR A 16 -1.92 36.90 -0.32
N ASN A 17 -2.37 35.73 -0.75
CA ASN A 17 -2.30 34.52 0.08
C ASN A 17 -0.86 34.12 0.38
N TRP A 18 0.06 34.27 -0.57
CA TRP A 18 1.47 33.96 -0.39
C TRP A 18 2.15 34.96 0.54
N GLU A 19 1.93 36.26 0.34
CA GLU A 19 2.40 37.33 1.22
C GLU A 19 1.92 37.12 2.66
N LYS A 20 0.62 36.87 2.86
CA LYS A 20 0.05 36.60 4.18
C LYS A 20 0.70 35.39 4.86
N LYS A 21 0.94 34.30 4.12
CA LYS A 21 1.64 33.11 4.62
C LYS A 21 3.09 33.41 4.98
N PHE A 22 3.77 34.23 4.18
CA PHE A 22 5.14 34.65 4.43
C PHE A 22 5.25 35.53 5.69
N SER A 23 4.34 36.51 5.87
CA SER A 23 4.26 37.33 7.08
C SER A 23 3.99 36.50 8.35
N GLN A 24 3.32 35.36 8.22
CA GLN A 24 3.11 34.38 9.30
C GLN A 24 4.33 33.47 9.55
N SER A 25 5.52 33.92 9.14
CA SER A 25 6.82 33.25 9.34
C SER A 25 6.94 31.88 8.66
N ARG A 26 6.17 31.62 7.60
CA ARG A 26 6.37 30.41 6.80
C ARG A 26 7.61 30.56 5.92
N SER A 27 8.71 29.95 6.34
CA SER A 27 10.00 29.95 5.63
C SER A 27 10.13 28.83 4.58
N LYS A 28 9.20 27.87 4.57
CA LYS A 28 9.20 26.76 3.61
C LYS A 28 8.54 27.17 2.30
N ILE A 29 9.32 27.11 1.21
CA ILE A 29 8.88 27.36 -0.16
C ILE A 29 8.09 26.16 -0.71
N VAL A 30 8.34 24.96 -0.19
CA VAL A 30 7.69 23.72 -0.60
C VAL A 30 6.21 23.72 -0.21
N HIS A 31 5.37 23.12 -1.06
CA HIS A 31 3.97 22.88 -0.72
C HIS A 31 3.84 22.08 0.58
N GLU A 32 2.89 22.49 1.42
CA GLU A 32 2.49 21.69 2.58
C GLU A 32 1.85 20.38 2.11
N ASP A 33 1.99 19.34 2.93
CA ASP A 33 1.34 18.07 2.68
C ASP A 33 -0.15 18.30 2.44
N ARG A 34 -0.59 17.94 1.24
CA ARG A 34 -2.01 18.00 0.90
C ARG A 34 -2.67 16.83 1.59
N SER A 35 -3.73 17.08 2.35
CA SER A 35 -4.61 16.03 2.86
C SER A 35 -5.31 15.35 1.67
N GLY A 36 -4.66 14.36 1.07
CA GLY A 36 -5.26 13.43 0.13
C GLY A 36 -6.11 12.44 0.90
N CYS A 37 -7.34 12.21 0.45
CA CYS A 37 -8.31 11.33 1.10
C CYS A 37 -7.85 9.86 1.03
N SER A 38 -7.05 9.43 2.01
CA SER A 38 -6.69 8.01 2.22
C SER A 38 -7.28 7.44 3.52
N VAL A 39 -7.69 8.30 4.46
CA VAL A 39 -7.96 7.91 5.85
C VAL A 39 -9.39 7.41 6.10
N LEU A 40 -10.38 7.79 5.27
CA LEU A 40 -11.79 7.56 5.61
C LEU A 40 -12.30 6.12 5.43
N ILE A 41 -11.64 5.28 4.62
CA ILE A 41 -12.13 3.90 4.35
C ILE A 41 -11.29 2.84 5.07
N ALA A 42 -10.07 3.16 5.48
CA ALA A 42 -9.23 2.26 6.28
C ALA A 42 -9.65 2.29 7.76
N THR A 43 -10.88 1.88 8.05
CA THR A 43 -11.32 1.66 9.43
C THR A 43 -10.81 0.28 9.87
N ILE A 44 -10.48 0.09 11.16
CA ILE A 44 -10.07 -1.20 11.75
C ILE A 44 -10.90 -2.42 11.26
N PRO A 45 -12.26 -2.39 11.18
CA PRO A 45 -13.02 -3.52 10.65
C PRO A 45 -12.73 -3.83 9.17
N THR A 46 -12.46 -2.82 8.36
CA THR A 46 -12.10 -2.99 6.95
C THR A 46 -10.74 -3.66 6.80
N GLU A 47 -9.77 -3.30 7.64
CA GLU A 47 -8.45 -3.95 7.67
C GLU A 47 -8.56 -5.43 8.06
N GLN A 48 -9.36 -5.74 9.08
CA GLN A 48 -9.62 -7.12 9.51
C GLN A 48 -10.26 -7.95 8.38
N GLN A 49 -11.25 -7.38 7.69
CA GLN A 49 -11.90 -8.02 6.56
C GLN A 49 -10.91 -8.31 5.41
N VAL A 50 -10.02 -7.37 5.07
CA VAL A 50 -8.95 -7.60 4.08
C VAL A 50 -8.04 -8.74 4.54
N GLU A 51 -7.65 -8.74 5.82
CA GLU A 51 -6.75 -9.73 6.38
C GLU A 51 -7.35 -11.15 6.34
N GLU A 52 -8.65 -11.28 6.61
CA GLU A 52 -9.39 -12.53 6.48
C GLU A 52 -9.45 -13.03 5.03
N LEU A 53 -9.70 -12.14 4.06
CA LEU A 53 -9.71 -12.49 2.63
C LEU A 53 -8.34 -13.01 2.17
N ILE A 54 -7.25 -12.35 2.57
CA ILE A 54 -5.88 -12.78 2.25
C ILE A 54 -5.52 -14.10 2.93
N ARG A 55 -6.00 -14.34 4.16
CA ARG A 55 -5.79 -15.60 4.87
C ARG A 55 -6.55 -16.76 4.24
N ALA A 56 -7.77 -16.52 3.76
CA ALA A 56 -8.61 -17.52 3.11
C ALA A 56 -8.03 -17.98 1.76
N ASP A 57 -7.59 -17.02 0.93
CA ASP A 57 -6.88 -17.31 -0.31
C ASP A 57 -5.67 -16.41 -0.50
N ARG A 58 -4.47 -17.02 -0.46
CA ARG A 58 -3.20 -16.32 -0.66
C ARG A 58 -2.98 -15.84 -2.10
N ARG A 59 -3.84 -16.22 -3.05
CA ARG A 59 -3.80 -15.84 -4.48
C ARG A 59 -4.84 -14.77 -4.84
N VAL A 60 -5.48 -14.16 -3.84
CA VAL A 60 -6.47 -13.09 -4.01
C VAL A 60 -5.85 -11.88 -4.73
N THR A 61 -6.59 -11.26 -5.66
CA THR A 61 -6.14 -10.08 -6.40
C THR A 61 -6.62 -8.80 -5.73
N ILE A 62 -5.92 -7.69 -5.96
CA ILE A 62 -6.32 -6.37 -5.44
C ILE A 62 -7.73 -6.01 -5.92
N ASP A 63 -8.08 -6.32 -7.17
CA ASP A 63 -9.42 -6.05 -7.72
C ASP A 63 -10.51 -6.85 -7.00
N SER A 64 -10.23 -8.10 -6.64
CA SER A 64 -11.19 -8.91 -5.88
C SER A 64 -11.39 -8.40 -4.45
N ILE A 65 -10.32 -7.91 -3.81
CA ILE A 65 -10.40 -7.25 -2.50
C ILE A 65 -11.20 -5.95 -2.60
N ALA A 66 -10.89 -5.13 -3.62
CA ALA A 66 -11.58 -3.87 -3.88
C ALA A 66 -13.08 -4.09 -4.10
N ALA A 67 -13.45 -5.11 -4.87
CA ALA A 67 -14.84 -5.51 -5.09
C ALA A 67 -15.52 -6.02 -3.80
N ALA A 68 -14.84 -6.82 -2.99
CA ALA A 68 -15.39 -7.38 -1.75
C ALA A 68 -15.67 -6.30 -0.68
N ILE A 69 -14.88 -5.23 -0.67
CA ILE A 69 -14.97 -4.13 0.30
C ILE A 69 -15.76 -2.94 -0.26
N GLY A 70 -15.97 -2.89 -1.58
CA GLY A 70 -16.61 -1.77 -2.25
C GLY A 70 -15.72 -0.52 -2.29
N CYS A 71 -14.40 -0.69 -2.41
CA CYS A 71 -13.44 0.42 -2.45
C CYS A 71 -12.72 0.51 -3.80
N SER A 72 -11.96 1.59 -4.00
CA SER A 72 -11.15 1.73 -5.21
C SER A 72 -9.91 0.82 -5.18
N HIS A 73 -9.41 0.42 -6.35
CA HIS A 73 -8.19 -0.37 -6.48
C HIS A 73 -7.00 0.23 -5.71
N GLY A 74 -6.76 1.53 -5.86
CA GLY A 74 -5.63 2.21 -5.20
C GLY A 74 -5.74 2.20 -3.68
N LEU A 75 -6.96 2.29 -3.16
CA LEU A 75 -7.21 2.22 -1.73
C LEU A 75 -7.05 0.78 -1.19
N ALA A 76 -7.55 -0.23 -1.90
CA ALA A 76 -7.31 -1.63 -1.55
C ALA A 76 -5.81 -1.94 -1.53
N TYR A 77 -5.06 -1.40 -2.51
CA TYR A 77 -3.60 -1.49 -2.54
C TYR A 77 -2.96 -0.84 -1.30
N SER A 78 -3.32 0.41 -0.98
CA SER A 78 -2.77 1.11 0.20
C SER A 78 -3.11 0.41 1.51
N ILE A 79 -4.33 -0.10 1.69
CA ILE A 79 -4.67 -0.84 2.93
C ILE A 79 -3.78 -2.08 3.06
N MET A 80 -3.67 -2.85 2.00
CA MET A 80 -2.89 -4.08 2.02
C MET A 80 -1.38 -3.82 2.16
N HIS A 81 -0.84 -2.81 1.47
CA HIS A 81 0.59 -2.50 1.48
C HIS A 81 0.99 -1.67 2.70
N ASP A 82 0.30 -0.58 2.98
CA ASP A 82 0.69 0.41 4.00
C ASP A 82 0.16 0.04 5.39
N HIS A 83 -1.03 -0.55 5.50
CA HIS A 83 -1.64 -0.88 6.80
C HIS A 83 -1.37 -2.32 7.22
N LEU A 84 -1.55 -3.28 6.31
CA LEU A 84 -1.30 -4.69 6.59
C LEU A 84 0.16 -5.12 6.32
N ASN A 85 1.00 -4.24 5.76
CA ASN A 85 2.39 -4.54 5.41
C ASN A 85 2.55 -5.83 4.58
N CYS A 86 1.58 -6.12 3.71
CA CYS A 86 1.58 -7.34 2.90
C CYS A 86 2.54 -7.20 1.72
N GLN A 87 3.54 -8.08 1.64
CA GLN A 87 4.49 -8.12 0.53
C GLN A 87 4.22 -9.28 -0.42
N LYS A 88 4.26 -8.96 -1.73
CA LYS A 88 4.08 -9.96 -2.77
C LYS A 88 5.31 -10.86 -2.84
N VAL A 89 5.15 -12.17 -2.62
CA VAL A 89 6.23 -13.15 -2.71
C VAL A 89 6.04 -14.07 -3.91
N GLY A 90 7.12 -14.24 -4.66
CA GLY A 90 7.15 -15.19 -5.76
C GLY A 90 6.99 -16.62 -5.28
N ALA A 91 6.33 -17.44 -6.08
CA ALA A 91 6.31 -18.88 -5.91
C ALA A 91 7.74 -19.46 -6.03
N ARG A 92 8.16 -20.30 -5.08
CA ARG A 92 9.35 -21.14 -5.26
C ARG A 92 8.99 -22.30 -6.20
N TRP A 93 9.83 -22.57 -7.19
CA TRP A 93 9.70 -23.75 -8.05
C TRP A 93 9.92 -25.02 -7.23
N ILE A 94 8.95 -25.93 -7.25
CA ILE A 94 9.02 -27.24 -6.60
C ILE A 94 9.04 -28.31 -7.70
N PRO A 95 9.98 -29.28 -7.68
CA PRO A 95 9.97 -30.42 -8.60
C PRO A 95 8.65 -31.19 -8.50
N ARG A 96 8.06 -31.52 -9.66
CA ARG A 96 6.67 -32.05 -9.77
C ARG A 96 6.50 -33.49 -9.29
N HIS A 97 7.58 -34.20 -9.01
CA HIS A 97 7.57 -35.62 -8.65
C HIS A 97 8.20 -35.82 -7.27
N LEU A 98 7.42 -35.52 -6.23
CA LEU A 98 7.66 -36.11 -4.92
C LEU A 98 6.90 -37.44 -4.92
N ILE A 99 7.59 -38.53 -5.26
CA ILE A 99 7.07 -39.88 -5.06
C ILE A 99 6.82 -40.03 -3.55
N GLU A 100 5.69 -40.64 -3.15
CA GLU A 100 5.26 -40.70 -1.75
C GLU A 100 6.33 -41.25 -0.79
N GLU A 101 7.18 -42.15 -1.29
CA GLU A 101 8.33 -42.73 -0.60
C GLU A 101 9.40 -41.67 -0.22
N HIS A 102 9.69 -40.70 -1.10
CA HIS A 102 10.65 -39.61 -0.85
C HIS A 102 10.10 -38.53 0.09
N LYS A 103 8.78 -38.51 0.31
CA LYS A 103 8.13 -37.54 1.19
C LYS A 103 8.50 -37.82 2.65
N ASN A 104 8.59 -39.08 3.05
CA ASN A 104 8.90 -39.47 4.43
C ASN A 104 10.37 -39.21 4.80
N GLU A 105 11.30 -39.32 3.85
CA GLU A 105 12.73 -39.06 4.08
C GLU A 105 13.07 -37.56 4.05
N SER A 106 12.36 -36.76 3.24
CA SER A 106 12.58 -35.31 3.15
C SER A 106 11.91 -34.50 4.28
N ASN A 107 10.78 -35.00 4.81
CA ASN A 107 10.01 -34.32 5.86
C ASN A 107 10.72 -34.25 7.22
N GLY A 108 11.74 -35.09 7.47
CA GLY A 108 12.40 -35.17 8.78
C GLY A 108 13.44 -34.09 9.06
N HIS A 109 14.07 -33.49 8.03
CA HIS A 109 15.27 -32.67 8.25
C HIS A 109 15.26 -31.28 7.58
N LEU A 110 14.35 -31.02 6.62
CA LEU A 110 14.38 -29.79 5.81
C LEU A 110 13.13 -28.90 5.92
N LEU A 111 12.04 -29.36 6.56
CA LEU A 111 10.76 -28.64 6.55
C LEU A 111 10.34 -28.05 7.90
N SER A 112 10.92 -28.44 9.03
CA SER A 112 10.55 -27.84 10.33
C SER A 112 10.90 -26.34 10.43
N SER A 113 11.91 -25.89 9.68
CA SER A 113 12.30 -24.48 9.55
C SER A 113 11.53 -23.71 8.46
N VAL A 114 10.76 -24.40 7.60
CA VAL A 114 10.09 -23.81 6.43
C VAL A 114 8.69 -23.27 6.75
N TRP A 115 8.02 -23.85 7.75
CA TRP A 115 6.63 -23.49 8.08
C TRP A 115 6.47 -22.58 9.31
N SER A 116 7.57 -22.24 9.99
CA SER A 116 7.54 -21.43 11.20
C SER A 116 8.08 -20.02 10.97
N THR A 117 7.36 -19.21 10.18
CA THR A 117 7.35 -17.77 10.42
C THR A 117 5.93 -17.24 10.19
N LYS A 118 5.39 -16.56 11.20
CA LYS A 118 4.27 -15.64 11.02
C LYS A 118 4.76 -14.53 10.09
N THR A 119 4.66 -14.70 8.78
CA THR A 119 4.96 -13.66 7.81
C THR A 119 3.70 -13.30 7.05
N THR A 120 3.33 -12.02 7.13
CA THR A 120 2.20 -11.40 6.42
C THR A 120 2.60 -11.22 4.96
N SER A 121 2.62 -12.35 4.25
CA SER A 121 3.12 -12.48 2.89
C SER A 121 1.99 -12.98 2.00
N TRP A 122 1.83 -12.38 0.81
CA TRP A 122 0.78 -12.70 -0.17
C TRP A 122 1.42 -12.96 -1.55
N ARG A 123 0.75 -13.71 -2.44
CA ARG A 123 1.39 -14.32 -3.62
C ARG A 123 1.09 -13.60 -4.94
#